data_AF-R7MBS9-F1
#
_entry.id   AF-R7MBS9-F1
#
_cell.length_a   1.000
_cell.length_b   1.000
_cell.length_c   1.000
_cell.angle_alpha   90.00
_cell.angle_beta   90.00
_cell.angle_gamma   90.00
#
_symmetry.space_group_name_H-M   'P 1'
#
loop_
_entity.id
_entity.type
_entity.pdbx_description
1 polymer ?
#
loop_
_entity_poly.entity_id
_entity_poly.type
_entity_poly.pdbx_seq_one_letter_code
_entity_poly.pdbx_strand_id
1 'polypeptide(L)'
;MKLIKNKNEDFKIEKINFRRSYIEQLTKFFQSGIFDIYVPIEVDDEEKIVRTSININQKQLDEYIERLNKEFEVEFYEVFPENMNGKPKIVELKLNKEKQKLIRLVAVKSDKKFSKSKEENVKIGAVICNTN
;
A
#
# COMPACT_ATOMS: atom_id res chain seq x y z
N MET A 1 14.39 -2.63 24.64
CA MET A 1 13.45 -3.65 24.11
C MET A 1 13.08 -4.56 25.26
N LYS A 2 11.80 -4.89 25.42
CA LYS A 2 11.30 -5.83 26.42
C LYS A 2 10.76 -7.05 25.69
N LEU A 3 11.23 -8.24 26.09
CA LEU A 3 10.82 -9.53 25.55
C LEU A 3 10.09 -10.32 26.64
N ILE A 4 9.03 -11.03 26.27
CA ILE A 4 8.36 -12.01 27.13
C ILE A 4 8.57 -13.40 26.53
N LYS A 5 8.97 -14.36 27.36
CA LYS A 5 9.03 -15.78 26.98
C LYS A 5 7.64 -16.39 27.08
N ASN A 6 7.16 -17.04 26.02
CA ASN A 6 5.88 -17.74 26.01
C ASN A 6 6.02 -19.15 26.64
N LYS A 7 4.91 -19.88 26.78
CA LYS A 7 4.90 -21.25 27.32
C LYS A 7 5.65 -22.27 26.46
N ASN A 8 5.83 -21.97 25.17
CA ASN A 8 6.55 -22.82 24.20
C ASN A 8 8.04 -22.47 24.12
N GLU A 9 8.53 -21.66 25.06
CA GLU A 9 9.90 -21.14 25.12
C GLU A 9 10.31 -20.10 24.06
N ASP A 10 9.42 -19.65 23.19
CA ASP A 10 9.70 -18.58 22.24
C ASP A 10 9.67 -17.20 22.92
N PHE A 11 10.52 -16.29 22.46
CA PHE A 11 10.51 -14.89 22.89
C PHE A 11 9.64 -14.05 21.97
N LYS A 12 8.65 -13.35 22.56
CA LYS A 12 7.85 -12.33 21.87
C LYS A 12 8.30 -10.93 22.29
N ILE A 13 8.38 -10.01 21.32
CA ILE A 13 8.61 -8.60 21.61
C ILE A 13 7.35 -8.03 22.26
N GLU A 14 7.45 -7.62 23.52
CA GLU A 14 6.36 -6.95 24.23
C GLU A 14 6.41 -5.44 23.97
N LYS A 15 7.63 -4.88 23.96
CA LYS A 15 7.83 -3.45 23.75
C LYS A 15 9.15 -3.16 23.09
N ILE A 16 9.12 -2.37 22.04
CA ILE A 16 10.30 -1.76 21.44
C ILE A 16 10.22 -0.25 21.58
N ASN A 17 11.25 0.35 22.19
CA ASN A 17 11.36 1.80 22.30
C ASN A 17 12.37 2.25 21.24
N PHE A 18 11.87 2.81 20.15
CA PHE A 18 12.74 3.44 19.17
C PHE A 18 13.14 4.84 19.64
N ARG A 19 14.38 5.25 19.30
CA ARG A 19 14.80 6.64 19.52
C ARG A 19 13.94 7.55 18.64
N ARG A 20 13.53 8.69 19.16
CA ARG A 20 12.75 9.70 18.40
C ARG A 20 13.41 10.02 17.05
N SER A 21 14.73 10.25 17.04
CA SER A 21 15.50 10.56 15.83
C SER A 21 15.49 9.44 14.78
N TYR A 22 15.32 8.18 15.20
CA TYR A 22 15.17 7.05 14.28
C TYR A 22 13.78 7.05 13.63
N ILE A 23 12.73 7.25 14.44
CA ILE A 23 11.36 7.36 13.92
C ILE A 23 11.23 8.54 12.95
N GLU A 24 11.80 9.70 13.29
CA GLU A 24 11.78 10.89 12.42
C GLU A 24 12.45 10.62 11.05
N GLN A 25 13.54 9.86 11.02
CA GLN A 25 14.18 9.47 9.75
C GLN A 25 13.32 8.49 8.95
N LEU A 26 12.74 7.48 9.61
CA LEU A 26 11.81 6.56 8.95
C LEU A 26 10.60 7.30 8.35
N THR A 27 10.05 8.27 9.08
CA THR A 27 8.94 9.09 8.58
C THR A 27 9.35 9.90 7.35
N LYS A 28 10.56 10.47 7.30
CA LYS A 28 11.05 11.18 6.11
C LYS A 28 11.17 10.28 4.90
N PHE A 29 11.71 9.07 5.08
CA PHE A 29 11.84 8.09 4.01
C PHE A 29 10.47 7.59 3.52
N PHE A 30 9.53 7.34 4.44
CA PHE A 30 8.15 7.04 4.13
C PHE A 30 7.52 8.16 3.29
N GLN A 31 7.57 9.41 3.78
CA GLN A 31 7.04 10.56 3.03
C GLN A 31 7.69 10.74 1.65
N SER A 32 8.95 10.36 1.50
CA SER A 32 9.68 10.40 0.23
C SER A 32 9.40 9.21 -0.69
N GLY A 33 8.56 8.24 -0.29
CA GLY A 33 8.23 7.05 -1.07
C GLY A 33 9.40 6.08 -1.27
N ILE A 34 10.41 6.11 -0.38
CA ILE A 34 11.67 5.37 -0.55
C ILE A 34 11.52 3.88 -0.23
N PHE A 35 10.60 3.52 0.67
CA PHE A 35 10.36 2.11 1.02
C PHE A 35 8.87 1.80 0.98
N ASP A 36 8.60 0.51 0.79
CA ASP A 36 7.25 -0.03 0.84
C ASP A 36 6.87 -0.48 2.22
N ILE A 37 5.58 -0.39 2.50
CA ILE A 37 4.98 -0.94 3.70
C ILE A 37 4.09 -2.13 3.33
N TYR A 38 4.05 -3.11 4.21
CA TYR A 38 3.14 -4.23 4.11
C TYR A 38 1.89 -3.90 4.90
N VAL A 39 0.74 -3.90 4.23
CA VAL A 39 -0.55 -3.52 4.82
C VAL A 39 -1.46 -4.75 4.82
N PRO A 40 -2.09 -5.10 5.96
CA PRO A 40 -3.12 -6.11 5.97
C PRO A 40 -4.36 -5.59 5.25
N ILE A 41 -4.88 -6.40 4.33
CA ILE A 41 -6.13 -6.18 3.62
C ILE A 41 -7.00 -7.43 3.74
N GLU A 42 -8.31 -7.26 3.66
CA GLU A 42 -9.25 -8.37 3.63
C GLU A 42 -9.56 -8.74 2.18
N VAL A 43 -9.33 -10.00 1.82
CA VAL A 43 -9.58 -10.54 0.48
C VAL A 43 -10.36 -11.84 0.65
N ASP A 44 -11.65 -11.81 0.29
CA ASP A 44 -12.58 -12.94 0.47
C ASP A 44 -12.65 -13.42 1.94
N ASP A 45 -12.83 -12.49 2.88
CA ASP A 45 -12.89 -12.76 4.31
C ASP A 45 -11.59 -13.35 4.92
N GLU A 46 -10.49 -13.37 4.14
CA GLU A 46 -9.14 -13.74 4.61
C GLU A 46 -8.23 -12.50 4.71
N GLU A 47 -7.49 -12.38 5.81
CA GLU A 47 -6.47 -11.34 5.96
C GLU A 47 -5.23 -11.69 5.11
N LYS A 48 -4.91 -10.82 4.14
CA LYS A 48 -3.70 -10.92 3.31
C LYS A 48 -2.84 -9.70 3.48
N ILE A 49 -1.53 -9.93 3.52
CA ILE A 49 -0.56 -8.85 3.64
C ILE A 49 -0.10 -8.46 2.23
N VAL A 50 -0.40 -7.24 1.82
CA VAL A 50 -0.04 -6.72 0.49
C VAL A 50 0.98 -5.60 0.58
N ARG A 51 1.95 -5.64 -0.33
CA ARG A 51 2.95 -4.59 -0.48
C ARG A 51 2.30 -3.32 -1.03
N THR A 52 2.54 -2.20 -0.37
CA THR A 52 1.98 -0.89 -0.73
C THR A 52 3.10 0.13 -0.88
N SER A 53 3.15 0.81 -2.03
CA SER A 53 3.94 2.04 -2.17
C SER A 53 3.07 3.26 -1.94
N ILE A 54 3.70 4.27 -1.36
CA ILE A 54 3.05 5.54 -1.08
C ILE A 54 3.83 6.69 -1.71
N ASN A 55 3.09 7.77 -2.03
CA ASN A 55 3.63 9.03 -2.50
C ASN A 55 4.46 8.95 -3.80
N ILE A 56 4.16 7.99 -4.68
CA ILE A 56 4.77 7.99 -6.01
C ILE A 56 4.07 8.99 -6.92
N ASN A 57 4.78 9.59 -7.87
CA ASN A 57 4.16 10.41 -8.91
C ASN A 57 3.73 9.56 -10.12
N GLN A 58 2.97 10.16 -11.04
CA GLN A 58 2.47 9.46 -12.23
C GLN A 58 3.60 8.90 -13.10
N LYS A 59 4.67 9.67 -13.34
CA LYS A 59 5.81 9.22 -14.14
C LYS A 59 6.47 7.96 -13.57
N GLN A 60 6.64 7.91 -12.25
CA GLN A 60 7.18 6.73 -11.55
C GLN A 60 6.26 5.52 -11.66
N LEU A 61 4.94 5.73 -11.63
CA LEU A 61 3.98 4.65 -11.87
C LEU A 61 4.11 4.13 -13.30
N ASP A 62 4.14 5.03 -14.28
CA ASP A 62 4.20 4.67 -15.70
C ASP A 62 5.48 3.87 -16.01
N GLU A 63 6.65 4.34 -15.55
CA GLU A 63 7.94 3.63 -15.69
C GLU A 63 7.93 2.25 -15.02
N TYR A 64 7.22 2.12 -13.89
CA TYR A 64 7.08 0.84 -13.18
C TYR A 64 6.22 -0.15 -13.97
N ILE A 65 5.06 0.29 -14.46
CA ILE A 65 4.16 -0.55 -15.26
C ILE A 65 4.84 -0.95 -16.57
N GLU A 66 5.51 -0.01 -17.26
CA GLU A 66 6.27 -0.30 -18.48
C GLU A 66 7.34 -1.37 -18.25
N ARG A 67 8.05 -1.33 -17.11
CA ARG A 67 9.05 -2.34 -16.77
C ARG A 67 8.42 -3.72 -16.52
N LEU A 68 7.29 -3.78 -15.83
CA LEU A 68 6.60 -5.04 -15.58
C LEU A 68 6.03 -5.65 -16.88
N ASN A 69 5.51 -4.80 -17.76
CA ASN A 69 4.98 -5.17 -19.07
C ASN A 69 6.00 -5.77 -20.04
N LYS A 70 7.29 -5.77 -19.70
CA LYS A 70 8.30 -6.52 -20.45
C LYS A 70 8.16 -8.04 -20.27
N GLU A 71 7.63 -8.48 -19.14
CA GLU A 71 7.60 -9.91 -18.75
C GLU A 71 6.19 -10.39 -18.38
N PHE A 72 5.30 -9.49 -17.96
CA PHE A 72 3.97 -9.82 -17.43
C PHE A 72 2.94 -8.86 -18.00
N GLU A 73 1.72 -9.32 -18.30
CA GLU A 73 0.63 -8.42 -18.67
C GLU A 73 0.08 -7.72 -17.42
N VAL A 74 0.40 -6.44 -17.25
CA VAL A 74 0.11 -5.67 -16.04
C VAL A 74 -0.62 -4.38 -16.34
N GLU A 75 -1.67 -4.14 -15.56
CA GLU A 75 -2.53 -2.96 -15.66
C GLU A 75 -2.70 -2.27 -14.30
N PHE A 76 -2.98 -0.97 -14.35
CA PHE A 76 -3.27 -0.15 -13.19
C PHE A 76 -4.76 0.21 -13.17
N TYR A 77 -5.41 -0.06 -12.03
CA TYR A 77 -6.82 0.25 -11.79
C TYR A 77 -6.93 1.25 -10.64
N GLU A 78 -7.52 2.42 -10.89
CA GLU A 78 -7.84 3.38 -9.83
C GLU A 78 -8.97 2.81 -8.97
N VAL A 79 -8.76 2.76 -7.65
CA VAL A 79 -9.77 2.23 -6.73
C VAL A 79 -10.42 3.39 -5.99
N PHE A 80 -11.75 3.41 -6.02
CA PHE A 80 -12.53 4.49 -5.43
C PHE A 80 -12.87 4.15 -3.98
N PRO A 81 -12.61 5.06 -3.02
CA PRO A 81 -13.02 4.84 -1.65
C PRO A 81 -14.54 4.99 -1.54
N GLU A 82 -15.20 3.97 -0.98
CA GLU A 82 -16.59 4.11 -0.60
C GLU A 82 -16.67 4.82 0.76
N ASN A 83 -17.41 5.94 0.79
CA ASN A 83 -17.63 6.69 2.02
C ASN A 83 -18.74 5.99 2.82
N MET A 84 -18.37 5.15 3.78
CA MET A 84 -19.33 4.65 4.77
C MET A 84 -19.44 5.64 5.93
N ASN A 85 -20.66 6.12 6.20
CA ASN A 85 -21.01 7.08 7.26
C ASN A 85 -20.28 6.82 8.60
N GLY A 86 -19.14 7.49 8.81
CA GLY A 86 -18.35 7.42 10.04
C GLY A 86 -17.38 6.25 10.18
N LYS A 87 -17.24 5.39 9.16
CA LYS A 87 -16.29 4.25 9.14
C LYS A 87 -15.06 4.58 8.30
N PRO A 88 -13.91 3.92 8.54
CA PRO A 88 -12.76 4.02 7.64
C PRO A 88 -13.20 3.73 6.20
N LYS A 89 -12.73 4.56 5.25
CA LYS A 89 -12.99 4.39 3.81
C LYS A 89 -12.59 2.97 3.40
N ILE A 90 -13.57 2.18 2.96
CA ILE A 90 -13.34 0.84 2.42
C ILE A 90 -13.08 0.99 0.93
N VAL A 91 -12.06 0.28 0.47
CA VAL A 91 -11.64 0.26 -0.93
C VAL A 91 -11.92 -1.16 -1.43
N GLU A 92 -13.02 -1.35 -2.15
CA GLU A 92 -13.41 -2.66 -2.68
C GLU A 92 -12.82 -2.86 -4.09
N LEU A 93 -12.17 -4.01 -4.31
CA LEU A 93 -11.58 -4.40 -5.59
C LEU A 93 -11.99 -5.84 -5.90
N LYS A 94 -12.70 -6.05 -7.01
CA LYS A 94 -13.09 -7.39 -7.48
C LYS A 94 -12.12 -7.87 -8.55
N LEU A 95 -11.49 -9.01 -8.30
CA LEU A 95 -10.53 -9.64 -9.21
C LEU A 95 -11.03 -11.02 -9.61
N ASN A 96 -10.83 -11.40 -10.88
CA ASN A 96 -11.01 -12.78 -11.28
C ASN A 96 -9.77 -13.60 -10.86
N LYS A 97 -9.89 -14.43 -9.82
CA LYS A 97 -8.76 -15.18 -9.25
C LYS A 97 -8.00 -16.09 -10.22
N GLU A 98 -8.68 -16.60 -11.25
CA GLU A 98 -8.07 -17.48 -12.25
C GLU A 98 -7.23 -16.69 -13.25
N LYS A 99 -7.63 -15.44 -13.50
CA LYS A 99 -7.08 -14.59 -14.57
C LYS A 99 -6.33 -13.37 -14.08
N GLN A 100 -6.39 -13.05 -12.78
CA GLN A 100 -5.89 -11.80 -12.23
C GLN A 100 -5.27 -12.00 -10.86
N LYS A 101 -4.11 -11.40 -10.67
CA LYS A 101 -3.39 -11.39 -9.39
C LYS A 101 -3.01 -9.97 -9.01
N LEU A 102 -3.37 -9.57 -7.79
CA LEU A 102 -2.93 -8.31 -7.20
C LEU A 102 -1.42 -8.38 -6.92
N ILE A 103 -0.64 -7.50 -7.54
CA ILE A 103 0.79 -7.37 -7.29
C ILE A 103 1.03 -6.39 -6.15
N ARG A 104 0.37 -5.23 -6.18
CA ARG A 104 0.68 -4.11 -5.31
C ARG A 104 -0.46 -3.10 -5.23
N LEU A 105 -0.59 -2.45 -4.08
CA LEU A 105 -1.37 -1.22 -3.93
C LEU A 105 -0.47 0.01 -4.02
N VAL A 106 -0.97 1.08 -4.62
CA VAL A 106 -0.17 2.26 -4.93
C VAL A 106 -0.98 3.51 -4.63
N ALA A 107 -0.39 4.42 -3.85
CA ALA A 107 -0.91 5.76 -3.66
C ALA A 107 -0.13 6.75 -4.55
N VAL A 108 -0.79 7.25 -5.59
CA VAL A 108 -0.25 8.18 -6.58
C VAL A 108 -0.61 9.61 -6.20
N LYS A 109 0.41 10.45 -6.00
CA LYS A 109 0.22 11.87 -5.74
C LYS A 109 -0.12 12.56 -7.05
N SER A 110 -1.24 13.28 -7.09
CA SER A 110 -1.60 14.10 -8.25
C SER A 110 -0.88 15.45 -8.21
N ASP A 111 -0.37 15.88 -9.36
CA ASP A 111 0.27 17.19 -9.54
C ASP A 111 -0.72 18.37 -9.66
N LYS A 112 -2.01 18.17 -9.33
CA LYS A 112 -3.01 19.24 -9.42
C LYS A 112 -2.64 20.38 -8.45
N LYS A 113 -2.03 21.44 -8.99
CA LYS A 113 -1.67 22.69 -8.30
C LYS A 113 -2.87 23.49 -7.78
N PHE A 114 -4.09 23.13 -8.17
CA PHE A 114 -5.32 23.81 -7.77
C PHE A 114 -6.39 22.79 -7.37
N SER A 115 -6.51 22.52 -6.08
CA SER A 115 -7.73 21.95 -5.48
C SER A 115 -8.34 22.97 -4.53
N LYS A 116 -9.65 23.19 -4.63
CA LYS A 116 -10.40 24.06 -3.72
C LYS A 116 -10.59 23.42 -2.33
N SER A 117 -10.36 22.10 -2.19
CA SER A 117 -10.43 21.38 -0.91
C SER A 117 -9.02 21.08 -0.41
N LYS A 118 -8.82 21.19 0.92
CA LYS A 118 -7.58 20.81 1.63
C LYS A 118 -7.32 19.28 1.63
N GLU A 119 -8.11 18.50 0.92
CA GLU A 119 -7.94 17.05 0.84
C GLU A 119 -6.71 16.75 -0.03
N GLU A 120 -5.78 15.96 0.52
CA GLU A 120 -4.59 15.53 -0.21
C GLU A 120 -5.01 14.88 -1.52
N ASN A 121 -4.55 15.41 -2.66
CA ASN A 121 -4.89 14.91 -3.98
C ASN A 121 -4.14 13.59 -4.28
N VAL A 122 -4.45 12.53 -3.53
CA VAL A 122 -3.84 11.21 -3.65
C VAL A 122 -4.86 10.25 -4.24
N LYS A 123 -4.50 9.61 -5.35
CA LYS A 123 -5.27 8.53 -5.96
C LYS A 123 -4.74 7.20 -5.47
N ILE A 124 -5.61 6.32 -5.02
CA ILE A 124 -5.23 4.95 -4.67
C ILE A 124 -5.54 4.06 -5.88
N GLY A 125 -4.63 3.17 -6.21
CA GLY A 125 -4.85 2.20 -7.28
C GLY A 125 -4.18 0.86 -7.01
N ALA A 126 -4.63 -0.14 -7.75
CA ALA A 126 -4.12 -1.50 -7.70
C ALA A 126 -3.37 -1.82 -8.99
N VAL A 127 -2.20 -2.43 -8.84
CA VAL A 127 -1.41 -2.98 -9.94
C VAL A 127 -1.72 -4.47 -10.02
N ILE A 128 -2.29 -4.89 -11.14
CA ILE A 128 -2.83 -6.24 -11.34
C ILE A 128 -2.13 -6.89 -12.52
N CYS A 129 -1.67 -8.13 -12.32
CA CYS A 129 -1.20 -8.99 -13.39
C CYS A 129 -2.37 -9.78 -13.96
N ASN A 130 -2.58 -9.70 -15.26
CA ASN A 130 -3.44 -10.62 -15.99
C ASN A 130 -2.66 -11.91 -16.28
N THR A 131 -3.29 -13.06 -16.02
CA THR A 131 -2.76 -14.40 -16.29
C THR A 131 -3.65 -15.06 -17.33
N ASN A 132 -3.04 -15.50 -18.43
CA ASN A 132 -3.71 -16.25 -19.50
C ASN A 132 -4.08 -17.67 -19.09
#